data_AF-A0A662UNU5-F1
#
_entry.id   AF-A0A662UNU5-F1
#
_cell.length_a   1.000
_cell.length_b   1.000
_cell.length_c   1.000
_cell.angle_alpha   90.00
_cell.angle_beta   90.00
_cell.angle_gamma   90.00
#
_symmetry.space_group_name_H-M   'P 1'
#
loop_
_entity.id
_entity.type
_entity.pdbx_description
1 polymer ?
#
loop_
_entity_poly.entity_id
_entity_poly.type
_entity_poly.pdbx_seq_one_letter_code
_entity_poly.pdbx_strand_id
1 'polypeptide(L)'
;MILPTGAGKSVIFQSTALTLNRVAGGTTIVISSLLALIEDQITRLKRRDIEVCKIDGTVSKSMKLKCLNRALCGEVPLVYMTPEQLQNPEIAKLLLEGDINYIVFDEAHSVTR
;
A
#
# COMPACT_ATOMS: atom_id res chain seq x y z
N MET A 1 0.00 -11.25 -10.95
CA MET A 1 0.32 -10.85 -12.33
C MET A 1 1.79 -11.15 -12.60
N ILE A 2 2.10 -11.99 -13.60
CA ILE A 2 3.49 -12.28 -13.98
C ILE A 2 3.85 -11.32 -15.13
N LEU A 3 4.62 -10.29 -14.81
CA LEU A 3 5.26 -9.42 -15.80
C LEU A 3 6.76 -9.31 -15.40
N PRO A 4 7.66 -8.90 -16.30
CA PRO A 4 9.02 -8.58 -15.90
C PRO A 4 9.05 -7.40 -14.91
N THR A 5 10.04 -7.36 -14.02
CA THR A 5 10.36 -6.15 -13.23
C THR A 5 10.63 -4.98 -14.18
N GLY A 6 10.07 -3.80 -13.90
CA GLY A 6 10.20 -2.63 -14.76
C GLY A 6 9.18 -2.51 -15.92
N ALA A 7 8.36 -3.52 -16.19
CA ALA A 7 7.38 -3.51 -17.29
C ALA A 7 6.07 -2.72 -16.99
N GLY A 8 6.08 -1.77 -16.07
CA GLY A 8 4.91 -0.94 -15.76
C GLY A 8 3.83 -1.62 -14.89
N LYS A 9 4.12 -2.75 -14.24
CA LYS A 9 3.22 -3.40 -13.25
C LYS A 9 2.66 -2.42 -12.23
N SER A 10 3.54 -1.58 -11.68
CA SER A 10 3.17 -0.64 -10.64
C SER A 10 2.13 0.36 -11.12
N VAL A 11 2.25 0.81 -12.36
CA VAL A 11 1.28 1.73 -12.96
C VAL A 11 -0.11 1.10 -13.04
N ILE A 12 -0.21 -0.20 -13.35
CA ILE A 12 -1.51 -0.89 -13.47
C ILE A 12 -2.22 -0.91 -12.12
N PHE A 13 -1.56 -1.37 -11.05
CA PHE A 13 -2.23 -1.42 -9.75
C PHE A 13 -2.38 -0.03 -9.13
N GLN A 14 -1.48 0.91 -9.40
CA GLN A 14 -1.60 2.29 -8.93
C GLN A 14 -2.76 3.02 -9.60
N SER A 15 -2.92 2.89 -10.92
CA SER A 15 -4.06 3.50 -11.62
C SER A 15 -5.38 2.86 -11.19
N THR A 16 -5.37 1.55 -10.97
CA THR A 16 -6.53 0.83 -10.43
C THR A 16 -6.90 1.35 -9.04
N ALA A 17 -5.92 1.48 -8.14
CA ALA A 17 -6.13 2.00 -6.79
C ALA A 17 -6.75 3.41 -6.78
N LEU A 18 -6.22 4.31 -7.62
CA LEU A 18 -6.75 5.67 -7.75
C LEU A 18 -8.17 5.68 -8.33
N THR A 19 -8.44 4.79 -9.28
CA THR A 19 -9.78 4.67 -9.88
C THR A 19 -10.76 4.15 -8.85
N LEU A 20 -10.45 3.06 -8.15
CA LEU A 20 -11.28 2.48 -7.09
C LEU A 20 -11.57 3.48 -5.98
N ASN A 21 -10.53 4.16 -5.46
CA ASN A 21 -10.71 5.19 -4.44
C ASN A 21 -11.68 6.31 -4.90
N ARG A 22 -11.62 6.73 -6.17
CA ARG A 22 -12.50 7.78 -6.70
C ARG A 22 -13.94 7.32 -6.95
N VAL A 23 -14.14 6.11 -7.47
CA VAL A 23 -15.48 5.65 -7.91
C VAL A 23 -16.23 4.86 -6.86
N ALA A 24 -15.51 4.17 -5.98
CA ALA A 24 -16.07 3.26 -4.97
C ALA A 24 -15.61 3.59 -3.54
N GLY A 25 -14.69 4.56 -3.38
CA GLY A 25 -14.09 4.86 -2.08
C GLY A 25 -13.05 3.82 -1.66
N GLY A 26 -12.60 3.96 -0.41
CA GLY A 26 -11.67 3.03 0.23
C GLY A 26 -10.23 3.12 -0.24
N THR A 27 -9.36 2.38 0.43
CA THR A 27 -7.91 2.41 0.26
C THR A 27 -7.38 1.11 -0.31
N THR A 28 -6.44 1.20 -1.24
CA THR A 28 -5.69 0.03 -1.72
C THR A 28 -4.42 -0.19 -0.89
N ILE A 29 -4.19 -1.42 -0.46
CA ILE A 29 -2.98 -1.83 0.25
C ILE A 29 -2.02 -2.54 -0.72
N VAL A 30 -0.79 -2.07 -0.80
CA VAL A 30 0.29 -2.68 -1.59
C VAL A 30 1.35 -3.23 -0.66
N ILE A 31 1.52 -4.55 -0.67
CA ILE A 31 2.48 -5.28 0.14
C ILE A 31 3.73 -5.56 -0.71
N SER A 32 4.89 -5.07 -0.30
CA SER A 32 6.16 -5.24 -1.02
C SER A 32 7.32 -5.48 -0.05
N SER A 33 8.26 -6.37 -0.41
CA SER A 33 9.42 -6.73 0.43
C SER A 33 10.62 -5.81 0.24
N LEU A 34 10.67 -5.01 -0.83
CA LEU A 34 11.83 -4.20 -1.17
C LEU A 34 11.64 -2.75 -0.73
N LEU A 35 12.20 -2.38 0.42
CA LEU A 35 12.12 -1.01 0.97
C LEU A 35 12.57 0.07 -0.02
N ALA A 36 13.69 -0.15 -0.70
CA ALA A 36 14.18 0.80 -1.71
C ALA A 36 13.18 1.01 -2.85
N LEU A 37 12.48 -0.06 -3.27
CA LEU A 37 11.43 0.04 -4.29
C LEU A 37 10.21 0.79 -3.76
N ILE A 38 9.79 0.52 -2.52
CA ILE A 38 8.69 1.25 -1.87
C ILE A 38 8.97 2.75 -1.86
N GLU A 39 10.18 3.17 -1.43
CA GLU A 39 10.58 4.58 -1.37
C GLU A 39 10.55 5.24 -2.75
N ASP A 40 11.07 4.55 -3.77
CA ASP A 40 11.05 5.02 -5.15
C ASP A 40 9.61 5.22 -5.65
N GLN A 41 8.72 4.26 -5.39
CA GLN A 41 7.31 4.34 -5.80
C GLN A 41 6.58 5.48 -5.09
N ILE A 42 6.75 5.60 -3.77
CA ILE A 42 6.17 6.69 -2.98
C ILE A 42 6.66 8.04 -3.47
N THR A 43 7.95 8.18 -3.73
CA THR A 43 8.53 9.42 -4.23
C THR A 43 7.93 9.81 -5.57
N ARG A 44 7.75 8.84 -6.48
CA ARG A 44 7.11 9.07 -7.79
C ARG A 44 5.63 9.46 -7.68
N LEU A 45 4.89 8.84 -6.77
CA LEU A 45 3.48 9.18 -6.52
C LEU A 45 3.35 10.59 -5.93
N LYS A 46 4.15 10.92 -4.92
CA LYS A 46 4.17 12.26 -4.31
C LYS A 46 4.55 13.36 -5.30
N ARG A 47 5.49 13.12 -6.22
CA ARG A 47 5.84 14.07 -7.31
C ARG A 47 4.69 14.34 -8.28
N ARG A 48 3.64 13.51 -8.27
CA ARG A 48 2.43 13.67 -9.09
C ARG A 48 1.24 14.13 -8.25
N ASP A 49 1.50 14.65 -7.05
CA ASP A 49 0.49 15.06 -6.06
C ASP A 49 -0.51 13.95 -5.70
N ILE A 50 -0.07 12.68 -5.80
CA ILE A 50 -0.85 11.54 -5.37
C ILE A 50 -0.52 11.25 -3.92
N GLU A 51 -1.56 11.25 -3.09
CA GLU A 51 -1.43 10.92 -1.70
C GLU A 51 -1.16 9.42 -1.50
N VAL A 52 -0.17 9.12 -0.64
CA VAL A 52 0.26 7.76 -0.36
C VAL A 52 0.90 7.67 1.03
N CYS A 53 0.57 6.62 1.76
CA CYS A 53 1.14 6.31 3.06
C CYS A 53 2.16 5.17 2.99
N LYS A 54 3.13 5.19 3.91
CA LYS A 54 4.13 4.13 4.10
C LYS A 54 3.98 3.53 5.49
N ILE A 55 3.94 2.21 5.59
CA ILE A 55 3.92 1.47 6.85
C ILE A 55 5.01 0.40 6.81
N ASP A 56 6.15 0.68 7.41
CA ASP A 56 7.29 -0.25 7.52
C ASP A 56 7.96 -0.15 8.90
N GLY A 57 9.01 -0.92 9.15
CA GLY A 57 9.75 -0.90 10.42
C GLY A 57 10.40 0.45 10.79
N THR A 58 10.59 1.35 9.83
CA THR A 58 11.25 2.66 10.02
C THR A 58 10.28 3.76 10.46
N VAL A 59 8.97 3.57 10.27
CA VAL A 59 7.93 4.54 10.64
C VAL A 59 7.57 4.40 12.12
N SER A 60 7.54 5.53 12.85
CA SER A 60 7.17 5.53 14.27
C SER A 60 5.72 5.05 14.50
N LYS A 61 5.44 4.52 15.70
CA LYS A 61 4.09 4.02 16.05
C LYS A 61 3.00 5.08 15.86
N SER A 62 3.26 6.33 16.25
CA SER A 62 2.30 7.43 16.08
C SER A 62 2.00 7.72 14.62
N MET A 63 3.01 7.72 13.75
CA MET A 63 2.80 7.96 12.32
C MET A 63 2.13 6.79 11.62
N LYS A 64 2.40 5.55 12.04
CA LYS A 64 1.66 4.37 11.57
C LYS A 64 0.19 4.47 11.90
N LEU A 65 -0.15 4.77 13.16
CA LEU A 65 -1.54 4.94 13.58
C LEU A 65 -2.24 6.07 12.80
N LYS A 66 -1.55 7.20 12.59
CA LYS A 66 -2.08 8.27 11.75
C LYS A 66 -2.35 7.81 10.32
N CYS A 67 -1.41 7.09 9.70
CA CYS A 67 -1.59 6.55 8.35
C CYS A 67 -2.75 5.54 8.29
N LEU A 68 -2.83 4.65 9.28
CA LEU A 68 -3.89 3.65 9.37
C LEU A 68 -5.25 4.32 9.49
N ASN A 69 -5.46 5.22 10.46
CA ASN A 69 -6.75 5.89 10.63
C ASN A 69 -7.25 6.54 9.32
N ARG A 70 -6.34 7.20 8.58
CA ARG A 70 -6.68 7.80 7.29
C ARG A 70 -7.00 6.78 6.21
N ALA A 71 -6.27 5.66 6.18
CA ALA A 71 -6.55 4.55 5.28
C ALA A 71 -7.87 3.85 5.60
N LEU A 72 -8.22 3.68 6.88
CA LEU A 72 -9.48 3.08 7.30
C LEU A 72 -10.69 3.92 6.88
N CYS A 73 -10.53 5.24 6.81
CA CYS A 73 -11.55 6.18 6.34
C CYS A 73 -11.52 6.40 4.80
N GLY A 74 -10.66 5.68 4.06
CA GLY A 74 -10.54 5.85 2.61
C GLY A 74 -9.94 7.18 2.14
N GLU A 75 -9.39 7.99 3.04
CA GLU A 75 -8.82 9.32 2.71
C GLU A 75 -7.55 9.21 1.86
N VAL A 76 -6.85 8.09 1.98
CA VAL A 76 -5.60 7.84 1.25
C VAL A 76 -5.87 6.77 0.20
N PRO A 77 -5.59 7.02 -1.09
CA PRO A 77 -5.89 6.03 -2.12
C PRO A 77 -4.97 4.81 -2.06
N LEU A 78 -3.72 4.99 -1.57
CA LEU A 78 -2.71 3.93 -1.50
C LEU A 78 -1.93 3.90 -0.19
N VAL A 79 -1.72 2.71 0.34
CA VAL A 79 -0.76 2.44 1.41
C VAL A 79 0.23 1.39 0.94
N TYR A 80 1.52 1.71 1.01
CA TYR A 80 2.58 0.72 0.89
C TYR A 80 2.95 0.16 2.25
N MET A 81 3.03 -1.16 2.35
CA MET A 81 3.31 -1.88 3.57
C MET A 81 4.33 -3.00 3.33
N THR A 82 5.18 -3.29 4.32
CA THR A 82 6.03 -4.49 4.26
C THR A 82 5.30 -5.73 4.82
N PRO A 83 5.64 -6.95 4.38
CA PRO A 83 4.99 -8.17 4.87
C PRO A 83 5.03 -8.32 6.39
N GLU A 84 6.12 -7.88 7.04
CA GLU A 84 6.29 -7.98 8.49
C GLU A 84 5.29 -7.08 9.24
N GLN A 85 4.88 -5.95 8.66
CA GLN A 85 3.85 -5.11 9.26
C GLN A 85 2.46 -5.72 9.12
N LEU A 86 2.18 -6.45 8.03
CA LEU A 86 0.92 -7.18 7.88
C LEU A 86 0.76 -8.29 8.93
N GLN A 87 1.88 -8.90 9.35
CA GLN A 87 1.87 -9.91 10.41
C GLN A 87 1.59 -9.34 11.81
N ASN A 88 1.60 -8.02 11.98
CA ASN A 88 1.22 -7.40 13.24
C ASN A 88 -0.31 -7.57 13.46
N PRO A 89 -0.76 -8.26 14.52
CA PRO A 89 -2.17 -8.53 14.77
C PRO A 89 -3.02 -7.26 14.89
N GLU A 90 -2.47 -6.17 15.46
CA GLU A 90 -3.17 -4.89 15.57
C GLU A 90 -3.44 -4.30 14.17
N ILE A 91 -2.44 -4.33 13.29
CA ILE A 91 -2.56 -3.82 11.92
C ILE A 91 -3.52 -4.70 11.12
N ALA A 92 -3.38 -6.02 11.19
CA ALA A 92 -4.24 -6.97 10.50
C ALA A 92 -5.71 -6.79 10.91
N LYS A 93 -5.99 -6.62 12.21
CA LYS A 93 -7.34 -6.36 12.71
C LYS A 93 -7.90 -5.05 12.16
N LEU A 94 -7.11 -3.97 12.20
CA LEU A 94 -7.55 -2.67 11.67
C LEU A 94 -7.87 -2.76 10.18
N LEU A 95 -7.03 -3.44 9.39
CA LEU A 95 -7.29 -3.62 7.95
C LEU A 95 -8.57 -4.41 7.64
N LEU A 96 -9.01 -5.30 8.54
CA LEU A 96 -10.28 -6.03 8.40
C LEU A 96 -11.50 -5.17 8.73
N GLU A 97 -11.33 -4.12 9.53
CA GLU A 97 -12.40 -3.20 9.97
C GLU A 97 -12.49 -1.95 9.09
N GLY A 98 -11.47 -1.67 8.27
CA GLY A 98 -11.40 -0.46 7.44
C GLY A 98 -12.01 -0.59 6.05
N ASP A 99 -12.20 0.56 5.40
CA ASP A 99 -12.63 0.65 4.01
C ASP A 99 -11.49 0.27 3.04
N ILE A 100 -11.10 -1.00 3.03
CA ILE A 100 -10.06 -1.53 2.13
C ILE A 100 -10.73 -2.08 0.86
N ASN A 101 -10.39 -1.51 -0.29
CA ASN A 101 -11.01 -1.87 -1.57
C ASN A 101 -10.22 -2.91 -2.37
N TYR A 102 -8.90 -3.00 -2.15
CA TYR A 102 -8.02 -3.86 -2.94
C TYR A 102 -6.71 -4.13 -2.22
N ILE A 103 -6.19 -5.37 -2.36
CA ILE A 103 -4.91 -5.78 -1.79
C ILE A 103 -4.02 -6.31 -2.92
N VAL A 104 -2.79 -5.80 -2.98
CA VAL A 104 -1.79 -6.13 -3.99
C VAL A 104 -0.58 -6.70 -3.30
N PHE A 105 -0.16 -7.91 -3.70
CA PHE A 105 1.14 -8.47 -3.34
C PHE A 105 2.12 -8.21 -4.49
N ASP A 106 3.00 -7.22 -4.29
CA ASP A 106 4.11 -6.96 -5.19
C ASP A 106 5.21 -8.00 -4.93
N GLU A 107 5.78 -8.54 -6.01
CA GLU A 107 6.74 -9.64 -5.95
C GLU A 107 6.25 -10.89 -5.20
N ALA A 108 5.01 -11.33 -5.49
CA ALA A 108 4.38 -12.53 -4.91
C ALA A 108 5.22 -13.82 -4.99
N HIS A 109 6.24 -13.86 -5.86
CA HIS A 109 7.22 -14.96 -5.90
C HIS A 109 8.03 -15.08 -4.60
N SER A 110 8.09 -14.01 -3.80
CA SER A 110 8.72 -13.97 -2.47
C SER A 110 7.85 -14.60 -1.38
N VAL A 111 6.55 -14.83 -1.63
CA VAL A 111 5.57 -15.35 -0.65
C VAL A 111 5.54 -16.89 -0.65
N THR A 112 6.13 -17.54 -1.66
CA THR A 112 6.15 -19.01 -1.82
C THR A 112 7.44 -19.68 -1.29
N ARG A 113 8.14 -19.06 -0.34
CA ARG A 113 9.33 -19.62 0.30
C ARG A 113 9.13 -19.88 1.79
#